data_AF-A0A936DLA9-F1
#
_entry.id   AF-A0A936DLA9-F1
#
_cell.length_a   1.000
_cell.length_b   1.000
_cell.length_c   1.000
_cell.angle_alpha   90.00
_cell.angle_beta   90.00
_cell.angle_gamma   90.00
#
_symmetry.space_group_name_H-M   'P 1'
#
loop_
_entity.id
_entity.type
_entity.pdbx_description
1 polymer ?
#
loop_
_entity_poly.entity_id
_entity_poly.type
_entity_poly.pdbx_seq_one_letter_code
_entity_poly.pdbx_strand_id
1 'polypeptide(L)'
;MTRAGNRLYFVGTSPSLGTELYVSDGSVAGTGPVADLFVGSGSGLTGTSLLVASGNTLYFTGTSSTEPGCRLFRAEGNLASCAYDPATTFLGPIMDAVVTASGAVVFTAVRTGPSDGEELRVLFNGQVINVPGTDLGPGTLGSAPSELVAQGENVYFRATDSQSGIELWQLTLPDLAAVFRDSFE
;
A
#
# COMPACT_ATOMS: atom_id res chain seq x y z
N MET A 1 6.97 -0.66 13.75
CA MET A 1 8.10 -1.38 13.12
C MET A 1 7.54 -2.63 12.46
N THR A 2 8.07 -3.02 11.32
CA THR A 2 7.51 -4.09 10.49
C THR A 2 8.65 -4.92 9.90
N ARG A 3 8.57 -6.25 10.01
CA ARG A 3 9.56 -7.16 9.43
C ARG A 3 9.18 -7.50 7.99
N ALA A 4 10.11 -7.34 7.06
CA ALA A 4 9.99 -7.86 5.69
C ALA A 4 11.26 -8.66 5.37
N GLY A 5 11.10 -9.92 4.96
CA GLY A 5 12.21 -10.87 4.84
C GLY A 5 13.03 -10.94 6.13
N ASN A 6 14.34 -10.83 6.01
CA ASN A 6 15.27 -10.85 7.15
C ASN A 6 15.61 -9.45 7.69
N ARG A 7 14.82 -8.43 7.35
CA ARG A 7 15.07 -7.03 7.75
C ARG A 7 13.93 -6.48 8.59
N LEU A 8 14.28 -5.55 9.47
CA LEU A 8 13.33 -4.77 10.25
C LEU A 8 13.25 -3.36 9.69
N TYR A 9 12.04 -2.91 9.38
CA TYR A 9 11.74 -1.56 8.93
C TYR A 9 11.04 -0.76 10.02
N PHE A 10 11.37 0.50 10.16
CA PHE A 10 10.80 1.37 11.18
C PHE A 10 10.86 2.84 10.78
N VAL A 11 9.97 3.65 11.35
CA VAL A 11 9.99 5.10 11.18
C VAL A 11 11.07 5.67 12.11
N GLY A 12 11.98 6.46 11.57
CA GLY A 12 13.05 7.10 12.32
C GLY A 12 13.15 8.59 11.98
N THR A 13 13.69 9.38 12.91
CA THR A 13 13.83 10.83 12.75
C THR A 13 15.29 11.25 12.92
N SER A 14 15.77 12.14 12.06
CA SER A 14 17.08 12.78 12.22
C SER A 14 17.02 14.29 11.92
N PRO A 15 17.94 15.12 12.46
CA PRO A 15 17.95 16.55 12.16
C PRO A 15 18.16 16.89 10.68
N SER A 16 18.89 16.05 9.93
CA SER A 16 19.25 16.31 8.54
C SER A 16 18.25 15.76 7.52
N LEU A 17 17.46 14.75 7.90
CA LEU A 17 16.51 14.05 7.01
C LEU A 17 15.05 14.16 7.47
N GLY A 18 14.78 14.76 8.63
CA GLY A 18 13.49 14.67 9.30
C GLY A 18 13.04 13.22 9.51
N THR A 19 11.73 12.94 9.33
CA THR A 19 11.11 11.63 9.60
C THR A 19 10.99 10.79 8.33
N GLU A 20 11.73 9.68 8.30
CA GLU A 20 11.90 8.81 7.14
C GLU A 20 11.77 7.33 7.51
N LEU A 21 11.73 6.47 6.49
CA LEU A 21 11.80 5.03 6.67
C LEU A 21 13.25 4.59 6.89
N TYR A 22 13.49 3.77 7.91
CA TYR A 22 14.77 3.15 8.23
C TYR A 22 14.67 1.64 8.13
N VAL A 23 15.80 1.00 7.86
CA VAL A 23 15.95 -0.45 7.80
C VAL A 23 17.13 -0.89 8.66
N SER A 24 17.00 -2.07 9.26
CA SER A 24 18.06 -2.73 10.02
C SER A 24 18.14 -4.21 9.68
N ASP A 25 19.37 -4.74 9.62
CA ASP A 25 19.65 -6.18 9.60
C ASP A 25 20.03 -6.73 10.99
N GLY A 26 19.88 -5.92 12.05
CA GLY A 26 20.27 -6.24 13.42
C GLY A 26 21.69 -5.80 13.80
N SER A 27 22.48 -5.27 12.85
CA SER A 27 23.79 -4.68 13.12
C SER A 27 23.76 -3.15 13.06
N VAL A 28 24.72 -2.49 13.72
CA VAL A 28 24.87 -1.02 13.64
C VAL A 28 25.19 -0.59 12.20
N ALA A 29 26.08 -1.31 11.51
CA ALA A 29 26.47 -0.99 10.14
C ALA A 29 25.35 -1.20 9.11
N GLY A 30 24.46 -2.16 9.35
CA GLY A 30 23.30 -2.43 8.51
C GLY A 30 22.04 -1.68 8.92
N THR A 31 22.14 -0.71 9.84
CA THR A 31 21.04 0.16 10.27
C THR A 31 21.18 1.55 9.66
N GLY A 32 20.18 1.99 8.90
CA GLY A 32 20.20 3.30 8.26
C GLY A 32 18.91 3.65 7.53
N PRO A 33 18.83 4.85 6.94
CA PRO A 33 17.67 5.26 6.16
C PRO A 33 17.52 4.38 4.91
N VAL A 34 16.28 4.07 4.54
CA VAL A 34 15.95 3.40 3.28
C VAL A 34 16.06 4.37 2.11
N ALA A 35 15.51 5.57 2.27
CA ALA A 35 15.60 6.66 1.32
C ALA A 35 15.34 7.98 2.03
N ASP A 36 15.83 9.07 1.46
CA ASP A 36 15.38 10.43 1.78
C ASP A 36 14.23 10.75 0.82
N LEU A 37 13.00 10.44 1.20
CA LEU A 37 11.85 10.66 0.31
C LEU A 37 11.54 12.14 0.17
N PHE A 38 11.79 12.92 1.21
CA PHE A 38 11.63 14.37 1.20
C PHE A 38 12.96 15.07 1.44
N VAL A 39 13.63 15.39 0.33
CA VAL A 39 15.00 15.90 0.30
C VAL A 39 15.26 16.99 1.34
N GLY A 40 16.29 16.77 2.16
CA GLY A 40 16.70 17.68 3.22
C GLY A 40 15.97 17.40 4.53
N SER A 41 15.71 18.43 5.34
CA SER A 41 15.07 18.23 6.65
C SER A 41 13.55 18.04 6.59
N GLY A 42 13.01 17.68 5.43
CA GLY A 42 11.58 17.39 5.26
C GLY A 42 11.19 16.07 5.91
N SER A 43 9.96 15.61 5.76
CA SER A 43 9.56 14.29 6.27
C SER A 43 8.68 13.61 5.25
N GLY A 44 9.15 12.48 4.72
CA GLY A 44 8.40 11.63 3.83
C GLY A 44 7.42 10.71 4.56
N LEU A 45 7.63 10.45 5.85
CA LEU A 45 6.73 9.65 6.69
C LEU A 45 6.17 10.46 7.87
N THR A 46 5.01 10.04 8.35
CA THR A 46 4.39 10.57 9.57
C THR A 46 4.21 9.45 10.61
N GLY A 47 3.84 9.82 11.84
CA GLY A 47 3.53 8.83 12.89
C GLY A 47 2.35 7.92 12.57
N THR A 48 1.58 8.22 11.52
CA THR A 48 0.42 7.45 11.06
C THR A 48 0.66 6.76 9.71
N SER A 49 1.90 6.77 9.19
CA SER A 49 2.25 6.04 7.97
C SER A 49 1.99 4.54 8.15
N LEU A 50 1.32 3.94 7.17
CA LEU A 50 1.04 2.51 7.13
C LEU A 50 2.31 1.78 6.69
N LEU A 51 2.61 0.63 7.31
CA LEU A 51 3.72 -0.25 6.96
C LEU A 51 3.23 -1.70 6.94
N VAL A 52 3.21 -2.33 5.78
CA VAL A 52 2.83 -3.74 5.59
C VAL A 52 3.91 -4.49 4.82
N ALA A 53 4.13 -5.77 5.13
CA ALA A 53 5.18 -6.56 4.50
C ALA A 53 4.57 -7.68 3.64
N SER A 54 5.09 -7.82 2.41
CA SER A 54 4.80 -8.95 1.52
C SER A 54 6.13 -9.60 1.12
N GLY A 55 6.38 -10.81 1.66
CA GLY A 55 7.66 -11.49 1.48
C GLY A 55 8.85 -10.64 1.97
N ASN A 56 9.73 -10.26 1.04
CA ASN A 56 10.93 -9.46 1.30
C ASN A 56 10.72 -7.95 1.10
N THR A 57 9.54 -7.54 0.65
CA THR A 57 9.23 -6.17 0.29
C THR A 57 8.34 -5.53 1.36
N LEU A 58 8.73 -4.36 1.83
CA LEU A 58 7.85 -3.52 2.65
C LEU A 58 7.06 -2.59 1.72
N TYR A 59 5.75 -2.49 1.91
CA TYR A 59 4.91 -1.46 1.34
C TYR A 59 4.54 -0.45 2.43
N PHE A 60 4.56 0.83 2.09
CA PHE A 60 4.30 1.88 3.07
C PHE A 60 3.73 3.15 2.45
N THR A 61 2.97 3.90 3.25
CA THR A 61 2.46 5.20 2.82
C THR A 61 3.42 6.33 3.20
N GLY A 62 3.59 7.26 2.28
CA GLY A 62 4.46 8.40 2.47
C GLY A 62 4.22 9.48 1.43
N THR A 63 5.01 10.54 1.52
CA THR A 63 5.09 11.63 0.54
C THR A 63 6.53 11.75 0.07
N SER A 64 6.70 12.19 -1.17
CA SER A 64 8.03 12.40 -1.74
C SER A 64 8.11 13.75 -2.45
N SER A 65 9.25 14.43 -2.32
CA SER A 65 9.56 15.64 -3.07
C SER A 65 9.95 15.35 -4.52
N THR A 66 10.35 14.11 -4.84
CA THR A 66 10.75 13.68 -6.19
C THR A 66 9.69 12.85 -6.91
N GLU A 67 8.79 12.21 -6.15
CA GLU A 67 7.67 11.41 -6.68
C GLU A 67 6.31 11.90 -6.12
N PRO A 68 5.88 13.16 -6.40
CA PRO A 68 4.74 13.79 -5.73
C PRO A 68 3.37 13.13 -5.99
N GLY A 69 3.26 12.32 -7.05
CA GLY A 69 2.05 11.53 -7.36
C GLY A 69 1.99 10.18 -6.65
N CYS A 70 3.08 9.75 -6.01
CA CYS A 70 3.11 8.47 -5.32
C CYS A 70 2.53 8.58 -3.91
N ARG A 71 1.70 7.61 -3.53
CA ARG A 71 1.12 7.49 -2.17
C ARG A 71 1.46 6.17 -1.49
N LEU A 72 1.70 5.12 -2.27
CA LEU A 72 2.18 3.83 -1.81
C LEU A 72 3.57 3.58 -2.38
N PHE A 73 4.54 3.47 -1.49
CA PHE A 73 5.91 3.14 -1.84
C PHE A 73 6.19 1.69 -1.50
N ARG A 74 7.21 1.12 -2.15
CA ARG A 74 7.80 -0.16 -1.77
C ARG A 74 9.25 0.03 -1.38
N ALA A 75 9.74 -0.79 -0.47
CA ALA A 75 11.13 -0.83 -0.04
C ALA A 75 11.69 -2.25 -0.04
N GLU A 76 12.90 -2.39 -0.57
CA GLU A 76 13.67 -3.64 -0.61
C GLU A 76 15.10 -3.33 -0.17
N GLY A 77 15.49 -3.83 1.00
CA GLY A 77 16.72 -3.38 1.65
C GLY A 77 16.68 -1.88 1.95
N ASN A 78 17.69 -1.17 1.48
CA ASN A 78 17.89 0.28 1.62
C ASN A 78 17.54 1.04 0.32
N LEU A 79 16.57 0.55 -0.43
CA LEU A 79 16.05 1.20 -1.64
C LEU A 79 14.54 1.34 -1.49
N ALA A 80 14.01 2.52 -1.83
CA ALA A 80 12.57 2.76 -1.95
C ALA A 80 12.23 3.33 -3.33
N SER A 81 11.03 3.00 -3.81
CA SER A 81 10.47 3.53 -5.06
C SER A 81 8.95 3.50 -5.00
N CYS A 82 8.27 4.25 -5.88
CA CYS A 82 6.83 4.12 -6.01
C CYS A 82 6.38 2.67 -6.30
N ALA A 83 5.30 2.22 -5.66
CA ALA A 83 4.81 0.86 -5.76
C ALA A 83 4.02 0.58 -7.05
N TYR A 84 3.63 1.64 -7.77
CA TYR A 84 2.88 1.62 -9.03
C TYR A 84 3.37 2.75 -9.95
N ASP A 85 2.88 2.84 -11.19
CA ASP A 85 3.16 3.96 -12.09
C ASP A 85 2.21 5.15 -11.80
N PRO A 86 2.68 6.25 -11.17
CA PRO A 86 1.84 7.38 -10.83
C PRO A 86 1.46 8.26 -12.03
N ALA A 87 2.06 8.05 -13.21
CA ALA A 87 1.69 8.79 -14.41
C ALA A 87 0.36 8.32 -14.99
N THR A 88 0.02 7.06 -14.77
CA THR A 88 -1.18 6.41 -15.30
C THR A 88 -2.19 6.03 -14.22
N THR A 89 -1.73 5.89 -12.97
CA THR A 89 -2.56 5.53 -11.83
C THR A 89 -2.52 6.64 -10.78
N PHE A 90 -3.66 7.25 -10.48
CA PHE A 90 -3.75 8.30 -9.47
C PHE A 90 -4.57 7.84 -8.28
N LEU A 91 -3.90 7.69 -7.14
CA LEU A 91 -4.49 7.26 -5.87
C LEU A 91 -4.49 8.44 -4.90
N GLY A 92 -5.58 8.53 -4.14
CA GLY A 92 -5.76 9.41 -3.01
C GLY A 92 -5.06 8.87 -1.77
N PRO A 93 -5.45 9.35 -0.58
CA PRO A 93 -4.97 8.79 0.68
C PRO A 93 -5.25 7.30 0.75
N ILE A 94 -4.31 6.57 1.33
CA ILE A 94 -4.45 5.14 1.64
C ILE A 94 -4.56 5.03 3.14
N MET A 95 -5.68 4.48 3.62
CA MET A 95 -6.05 4.51 5.04
C MET A 95 -5.86 3.16 5.71
N ASP A 96 -5.99 2.07 4.95
CA ASP A 96 -5.77 0.72 5.45
C ASP A 96 -5.17 -0.18 4.36
N ALA A 97 -4.43 -1.20 4.77
CA ALA A 97 -3.81 -2.17 3.88
C ALA A 97 -3.56 -3.52 4.57
N VAL A 98 -3.74 -4.60 3.82
CA VAL A 98 -3.41 -5.97 4.22
C VAL A 98 -2.68 -6.70 3.11
N VAL A 99 -2.03 -7.81 3.46
CA VAL A 99 -1.34 -8.67 2.52
C VAL A 99 -1.96 -10.07 2.54
N THR A 100 -2.33 -10.58 1.37
CA THR A 100 -2.88 -11.94 1.20
C THR A 100 -1.80 -13.00 1.17
N ALA A 101 -2.18 -14.29 1.20
CA ALA A 101 -1.21 -15.40 1.16
C ALA A 101 -0.41 -15.45 -0.16
N SER A 102 -1.01 -15.03 -1.28
CA SER A 102 -0.32 -14.83 -2.56
C SER A 102 0.69 -13.67 -2.56
N GLY A 103 0.65 -12.80 -1.53
CA GLY A 103 1.50 -11.62 -1.43
C GLY A 103 0.92 -10.37 -2.11
N ALA A 104 -0.34 -10.42 -2.54
CA ALA A 104 -1.03 -9.22 -3.02
C ALA A 104 -1.28 -8.24 -1.85
N VAL A 105 -1.08 -6.96 -2.11
CA VAL A 105 -1.41 -5.89 -1.16
C VAL A 105 -2.79 -5.37 -1.51
N VAL A 106 -3.76 -5.59 -0.61
CA VAL A 106 -5.11 -5.06 -0.73
C VAL A 106 -5.23 -3.86 0.18
N PHE A 107 -5.63 -2.72 -0.36
CA PHE A 107 -5.62 -1.45 0.36
C PHE A 107 -6.79 -0.57 -0.02
N THR A 108 -7.11 0.40 0.83
CA THR A 108 -8.17 1.38 0.56
C THR A 108 -7.58 2.57 -0.15
N ALA A 109 -8.25 3.08 -1.18
CA ALA A 109 -7.87 4.33 -1.81
C ALA A 109 -9.04 4.96 -2.55
N VAL A 110 -9.09 6.30 -2.51
CA VAL A 110 -9.89 7.08 -3.46
C VAL A 110 -9.13 7.17 -4.78
N ARG A 111 -9.77 6.97 -5.94
CA ARG A 111 -9.12 7.36 -7.20
C ARG A 111 -9.28 8.86 -7.37
N THR A 112 -8.20 9.62 -7.54
CA THR A 112 -8.32 11.07 -7.75
C THR A 112 -8.73 11.35 -9.21
N GLY A 113 -10.00 11.07 -9.52
CA GLY A 113 -10.69 11.25 -10.80
C GLY A 113 -12.20 11.35 -10.56
N PRO A 114 -13.01 11.88 -11.49
CA PRO A 114 -14.29 12.50 -11.17
C PRO A 114 -15.45 11.54 -10.80
N SER A 115 -15.22 10.24 -10.64
CA SER A 115 -16.34 9.28 -10.54
C SER A 115 -16.11 8.06 -9.64
N ASP A 116 -15.03 8.01 -8.86
CA ASP A 116 -14.66 6.83 -8.08
C ASP A 116 -14.26 7.26 -6.66
N GLY A 117 -15.09 6.88 -5.69
CA GLY A 117 -14.90 7.17 -4.26
C GLY A 117 -13.82 6.30 -3.61
N GLU A 118 -13.79 6.29 -2.27
CA GLU A 118 -12.91 5.38 -1.53
C GLU A 118 -13.40 3.95 -1.68
N GLU A 119 -12.57 3.10 -2.27
CA GLU A 119 -12.88 1.72 -2.59
C GLU A 119 -11.64 0.84 -2.34
N LEU A 120 -11.77 -0.48 -2.45
CA LEU A 120 -10.61 -1.37 -2.37
C LEU A 120 -9.76 -1.29 -3.65
N ARG A 121 -8.46 -1.51 -3.53
CA ARG A 121 -7.52 -1.67 -4.63
C ARG A 121 -6.61 -2.84 -4.33
N VAL A 122 -6.15 -3.51 -5.40
CA VAL A 122 -5.25 -4.65 -5.30
C VAL A 122 -3.96 -4.29 -6.03
N LEU A 123 -2.83 -4.38 -5.34
CA LEU A 123 -1.51 -4.29 -5.95
C LEU A 123 -0.84 -5.65 -5.91
N PHE A 124 -0.36 -6.12 -7.06
CA PHE A 124 0.38 -7.37 -7.18
C PHE A 124 1.46 -7.21 -8.24
N ASN A 125 2.68 -7.65 -7.94
CA ASN A 125 3.85 -7.52 -8.82
C ASN A 125 4.07 -6.10 -9.40
N GLY A 126 3.79 -5.06 -8.59
CA GLY A 126 3.97 -3.66 -8.99
C GLY A 126 2.89 -3.11 -9.92
N GLN A 127 1.81 -3.86 -10.14
CA GLN A 127 0.66 -3.44 -10.94
C GLN A 127 -0.58 -3.34 -10.06
N VAL A 128 -1.32 -2.23 -10.20
CA VAL A 128 -2.64 -2.10 -9.60
C VAL A 128 -3.63 -2.82 -10.51
N ILE A 129 -4.34 -3.78 -9.93
CA ILE A 129 -5.24 -4.70 -10.63
C ILE A 129 -6.67 -4.34 -10.28
N ASN A 130 -7.52 -4.33 -11.30
CA ASN A 130 -8.96 -4.27 -11.11
C ASN A 130 -9.50 -5.67 -10.83
N VAL A 131 -9.95 -5.92 -9.60
CA VAL A 131 -10.55 -7.20 -9.19
C VAL A 131 -12.05 -6.99 -9.01
N PRO A 132 -12.92 -7.80 -9.62
CA PRO A 132 -14.36 -7.68 -9.41
C PRO A 132 -14.72 -7.72 -7.92
N GLY A 133 -15.58 -6.81 -7.48
CA GLY A 133 -15.96 -6.66 -6.07
C GLY A 133 -15.06 -5.75 -5.24
N THR A 134 -14.06 -5.09 -5.85
CA THR A 134 -13.32 -4.02 -5.16
C THR A 134 -14.02 -2.67 -5.17
N ASP A 135 -14.96 -2.46 -6.11
CA ASP A 135 -15.86 -1.31 -6.17
C ASP A 135 -17.25 -1.78 -5.70
N LEU A 136 -17.59 -1.43 -4.46
CA LEU A 136 -18.85 -1.81 -3.83
C LEU A 136 -19.88 -0.67 -3.84
N GLY A 137 -19.42 0.58 -4.00
CA GLY A 137 -20.24 1.79 -4.01
C GLY A 137 -19.96 2.63 -5.26
N PRO A 138 -20.52 2.26 -6.42
CA PRO A 138 -20.23 2.97 -7.67
C PRO A 138 -20.61 4.44 -7.57
N GLY A 139 -19.68 5.31 -7.96
CA GLY A 139 -19.84 6.77 -7.90
C GLY A 139 -18.91 7.43 -6.88
N THR A 140 -19.17 8.71 -6.59
CA THR A 140 -18.24 9.56 -5.81
C THR A 140 -18.32 9.37 -4.30
N LEU A 141 -19.32 8.66 -3.79
CA LEU A 141 -19.47 8.41 -2.35
C LEU A 141 -18.50 7.34 -1.85
N GLY A 142 -18.20 6.33 -2.69
CA GLY A 142 -17.40 5.17 -2.31
C GLY A 142 -18.07 4.31 -1.23
N SER A 143 -17.44 3.19 -0.89
CA SER A 143 -17.89 2.25 0.13
C SER A 143 -17.14 2.40 1.46
N ALA A 144 -16.12 3.27 1.51
CA ALA A 144 -15.25 3.50 2.67
C ALA A 144 -14.82 2.21 3.39
N PRO A 145 -14.16 1.26 2.69
CA PRO A 145 -13.70 0.02 3.30
C PRO A 145 -12.75 0.31 4.47
N SER A 146 -12.84 -0.47 5.55
CA SER A 146 -11.98 -0.32 6.72
C SER A 146 -11.88 -1.63 7.51
N GLU A 147 -10.94 -1.70 8.43
CA GLU A 147 -10.70 -2.87 9.29
C GLU A 147 -10.42 -4.13 8.44
N LEU A 148 -9.54 -3.97 7.44
CA LEU A 148 -9.21 -5.06 6.53
C LEU A 148 -8.50 -6.19 7.29
N VAL A 149 -8.88 -7.43 7.02
CA VAL A 149 -8.26 -8.64 7.55
C VAL A 149 -8.12 -9.66 6.43
N ALA A 150 -6.91 -10.14 6.20
CA ALA A 150 -6.64 -11.19 5.22
C ALA A 150 -6.61 -12.60 5.85
N GLN A 151 -7.22 -13.57 5.18
CA GLN A 151 -7.11 -15.00 5.47
C GLN A 151 -6.97 -15.77 4.16
N GLY A 152 -5.77 -16.25 3.85
CA GLY A 152 -5.50 -16.83 2.53
C GLY A 152 -5.66 -15.77 1.44
N GLU A 153 -6.51 -16.06 0.46
CA GLU A 153 -6.89 -15.12 -0.62
C GLU A 153 -8.18 -14.33 -0.32
N ASN A 154 -8.80 -14.56 0.84
CA ASN A 154 -9.97 -13.82 1.27
C ASN A 154 -9.54 -12.58 2.06
N VAL A 155 -10.15 -11.44 1.76
CA VAL A 155 -10.05 -10.20 2.54
C VAL A 155 -11.44 -9.87 3.08
N TYR A 156 -11.54 -9.79 4.40
CA TYR A 156 -12.74 -9.39 5.13
C TYR A 156 -12.59 -7.94 5.57
N PHE A 157 -13.65 -7.16 5.47
CA PHE A 157 -13.61 -5.73 5.79
C PHE A 157 -15.01 -5.19 6.04
N ARG A 158 -15.09 -4.03 6.69
CA ARG A 158 -16.35 -3.31 6.84
C ARG A 158 -16.46 -2.27 5.75
N ALA A 159 -17.63 -2.16 5.12
CA ALA A 159 -17.90 -1.14 4.10
C ALA A 159 -19.38 -0.74 4.15
N THR A 160 -19.65 0.46 3.67
CA THR A 160 -20.99 1.03 3.59
C THR A 160 -21.56 0.80 2.19
N ASP A 161 -22.76 0.25 2.10
CA ASP A 161 -23.53 0.29 0.86
C ASP A 161 -24.56 1.45 0.90
N SER A 162 -25.19 1.71 -0.24
CA SER A 162 -26.17 2.79 -0.37
C SER A 162 -27.52 2.51 0.31
N GLN A 163 -27.71 1.36 0.96
CA GLN A 163 -29.04 0.85 1.37
C GLN A 163 -29.13 0.44 2.85
N SER A 164 -28.05 -0.03 3.45
CA SER A 164 -28.02 -0.87 4.65
C SER A 164 -27.06 -0.34 5.72
N GLY A 165 -26.19 0.63 5.38
CA GLY A 165 -25.19 1.16 6.31
C GLY A 165 -23.93 0.30 6.31
N ILE A 166 -23.19 0.26 7.44
CA ILE A 166 -21.92 -0.49 7.52
C ILE A 166 -22.20 -1.98 7.71
N GLU A 167 -21.75 -2.80 6.76
CA GLU A 167 -21.84 -4.27 6.80
C GLU A 167 -20.46 -4.93 6.73
N LEU A 168 -20.40 -6.24 7.00
CA LEU A 168 -19.20 -7.06 6.82
C LEU A 168 -19.19 -7.65 5.40
N TRP A 169 -18.11 -7.39 4.68
CA TRP A 169 -17.90 -7.82 3.31
C TRP A 169 -16.73 -8.80 3.21
N GLN A 170 -16.73 -9.58 2.13
CA GLN A 170 -15.63 -10.45 1.75
C GLN A 170 -15.28 -10.21 0.28
N LEU A 171 -14.00 -9.93 0.02
CA LEU A 171 -13.38 -9.99 -1.29
C LEU A 171 -12.56 -11.27 -1.38
N THR A 172 -12.72 -12.05 -2.45
CA THR A 172 -11.88 -13.21 -2.73
C THR A 172 -11.03 -12.90 -3.95
N LEU A 173 -9.71 -12.89 -3.79
CA LEU A 173 -8.82 -12.66 -4.93
C LEU A 173 -8.79 -13.90 -5.84
N PRO A 174 -8.79 -13.72 -7.17
CA PRO A 174 -8.56 -14.81 -8.11
C PRO A 174 -7.09 -15.27 -8.02
N ASP A 175 -6.74 -16.37 -8.70
CA ASP A 175 -5.35 -16.75 -8.88
C ASP A 175 -4.63 -15.72 -9.78
N LEU A 176 -4.09 -14.68 -9.15
CA LEU A 176 -3.41 -13.59 -9.84
C LEU A 176 -2.19 -14.11 -10.62
N ALA A 177 -1.50 -15.14 -10.11
CA ALA A 177 -0.34 -15.70 -10.81
C ALA A 177 -0.74 -16.41 -12.12
N ALA A 178 -1.93 -17.02 -12.18
CA ALA A 178 -2.46 -17.59 -13.42
C ALA A 178 -2.86 -16.50 -14.43
N VAL A 179 -3.50 -15.42 -13.98
CA VAL A 179 -3.96 -14.32 -14.87
C VAL A 179 -2.83 -13.65 -15.63
N PHE A 180 -1.62 -13.55 -15.05
CA PHE A 180 -0.45 -12.94 -15.70
C PHE A 180 0.48 -13.92 -16.44
N ARG A 181 0.22 -15.23 -16.39
CA ARG A 181 0.99 -16.21 -17.18
C ARG A 181 0.56 -16.23 -18.65
N ASP A 182 -0.71 -16.00 -18.94
CA ASP A 182 -1.28 -16.09 -20.29
C ASP A 182 -1.05 -14.84 -21.18
N SER A 183 -0.30 -13.84 -20.71
CA SER A 183 -0.06 -12.60 -21.46
C SER A 183 1.25 -12.58 -22.27
N PHE A 184 2.05 -13.65 -22.22
CA PHE A 184 3.35 -13.74 -22.90
C PHE A 184 3.68 -15.12 -23.49
N GLU A 185 2.68 -15.97 -23.78
CA GLU A 185 2.85 -17.13 -24.66
C GLU A 185 2.23 -16.90 -26.05
#